data_AF-A0A1B1AH01-F1
#
_entry.id   AF-A0A1B1AH01-F1
#
_cell.length_a   1.000
_cell.length_b   1.000
_cell.length_c   1.000
_cell.angle_alpha   90.00
_cell.angle_beta   90.00
_cell.angle_gamma   90.00
#
_symmetry.space_group_name_H-M   'P 1'
#
loop_
_entity.id
_entity.type
_entity.pdbx_description
1 polymer ?
#
loop_
_entity_poly.entity_id
_entity_poly.type
_entity_poly.pdbx_seq_one_letter_code
_entity_poly.pdbx_strand_id
1 'polypeptide(L)' 'MSFRIEYLKETTCEDSVCHALVSHGKTLEAAEEEAFAGADLAKQRGATGFQIRHLNAVDKIVVIADFNVSRSG' A
#
# COMPACT_ATOMS: atom_id res chain seq x y z
N MET A 1 -7.66 -12.84 -7.99
CA MET A 1 -6.46 -12.59 -7.15
C MET A 1 -6.83 -11.50 -6.15
N SER A 2 -6.36 -11.56 -4.91
CA SER A 2 -6.74 -10.56 -3.89
C SER A 2 -5.49 -9.97 -3.26
N PHE A 3 -5.49 -8.65 -3.07
CA PHE A 3 -4.38 -7.90 -2.52
C PHE A 3 -4.81 -7.10 -1.30
N ARG A 4 -3.92 -7.00 -0.31
CA ARG A 4 -4.08 -6.09 0.84
C ARG A 4 -3.11 -4.93 0.65
N ILE A 5 -3.64 -3.73 0.51
CA ILE A 5 -2.86 -2.49 0.45
C ILE A 5 -2.75 -1.97 1.88
N GLU A 6 -1.55 -1.73 2.36
CA GLU A 6 -1.28 -1.20 3.69
C GLU A 6 -0.50 0.09 3.58
N TYR A 7 -1.06 1.16 4.12
CA TYR A 7 -0.43 2.47 4.16
C TYR A 7 0.47 2.58 5.38
N LEU A 8 1.73 2.92 5.12
CA LEU A 8 2.81 2.87 6.09
C LEU A 8 3.17 4.27 6.56
N LYS A 9 3.41 4.42 7.87
CA LYS A 9 4.05 5.57 8.49
C LYS A 9 5.53 5.27 8.68
N GLU A 10 6.37 6.23 8.38
CA GLU A 10 7.76 6.20 8.85
C GLU A 10 7.77 6.54 10.35
N THR A 11 7.99 5.54 11.19
CA THR A 11 7.96 5.70 12.65
C THR A 11 8.93 4.71 13.30
N THR A 12 9.42 5.06 14.49
CA THR A 12 10.22 4.16 15.34
C THR A 12 9.35 3.24 16.22
N CYS A 13 8.02 3.38 16.14
CA CYS A 13 7.06 2.54 16.87
C CYS A 13 6.75 1.24 16.08
N GLU A 14 6.33 0.20 16.80
CA GLU A 14 5.97 -1.10 16.18
C GLU A 14 4.77 -1.00 15.22
N ASP A 15 3.85 -0.06 15.47
CA ASP A 15 2.68 0.21 14.62
C ASP A 15 3.05 1.08 13.41
N SER A 16 3.48 0.44 12.34
CA SER A 16 3.83 1.09 11.07
C SER A 16 2.64 1.24 10.11
N VAL A 17 1.58 0.44 10.23
CA VAL A 17 0.40 0.48 9.33
C VAL A 17 -0.68 1.40 9.91
N CYS A 18 -1.06 2.46 9.19
CA CYS A 18 -2.11 3.38 9.65
C CYS A 18 -3.47 3.18 8.99
N HIS A 19 -3.51 2.55 7.83
CA HIS A 19 -4.74 2.24 7.12
C HIS A 19 -4.50 1.05 6.19
N ALA A 20 -5.52 0.23 5.96
CA ALA A 20 -5.44 -0.86 5.00
C ALA A 20 -6.73 -0.95 4.19
N LEU A 21 -6.59 -1.39 2.94
CA LEU A 21 -7.67 -1.65 2.01
C LEU A 21 -7.47 -3.05 1.41
N VAL A 22 -8.57 -3.73 1.09
CA VAL A 22 -8.51 -5.01 0.38
C VAL A 22 -9.04 -4.82 -1.03
N SER A 23 -8.18 -5.13 -2.00
CA SER A 23 -8.48 -5.12 -3.42
C SER A 23 -8.87 -6.53 -3.87
N HIS A 24 -10.17 -6.76 -4.10
CA HIS A 24 -10.69 -8.07 -4.48
C HIS A 24 -10.73 -8.25 -6.01
N GLY A 25 -10.23 -9.39 -6.49
CA GLY A 25 -10.39 -9.79 -7.89
C GLY A 25 -9.55 -9.00 -8.90
N LYS A 26 -8.60 -8.17 -8.45
CA LYS A 26 -7.82 -7.26 -9.30
C LYS A 26 -6.46 -7.84 -9.71
N THR A 27 -5.83 -7.24 -10.71
CA THR A 27 -4.41 -7.42 -11.06
C THR A 27 -3.52 -6.63 -10.10
N LEU A 28 -2.21 -6.91 -10.08
CA LEU A 28 -1.28 -6.15 -9.24
C LEU A 28 -1.25 -4.66 -9.62
N GLU A 29 -1.21 -4.37 -10.91
CA GLU A 29 -1.24 -3.01 -11.46
C GLU A 29 -2.47 -2.23 -10.99
N ALA A 30 -3.66 -2.85 -11.05
CA ALA A 30 -4.88 -2.20 -10.57
C ALA A 30 -4.90 -2.01 -9.04
N ALA A 31 -4.22 -2.87 -8.27
CA ALA A 31 -4.04 -2.67 -6.83
C ALA A 31 -3.05 -1.53 -6.52
N GLU A 32 -2.03 -1.33 -7.36
CA GLU A 32 -1.13 -0.17 -7.25
C GLU A 32 -1.86 1.14 -7.59
N GLU A 33 -2.67 1.16 -8.65
CA GLU A 33 -3.51 2.32 -8.98
C GLU A 33 -4.44 2.71 -7.83
N GLU A 34 -5.08 1.72 -7.17
CA GLU A 34 -5.89 1.95 -5.98
C GLU A 34 -5.08 2.50 -4.80
N ALA A 35 -3.86 2.01 -4.59
CA ALA A 35 -2.98 2.50 -3.55
C ALA A 35 -2.63 3.98 -3.77
N PHE A 36 -2.37 4.38 -5.01
CA PHE A 36 -2.14 5.79 -5.35
C PHE A 36 -3.41 6.63 -5.28
N ALA A 37 -4.57 6.10 -5.67
CA ALA A 37 -5.85 6.81 -5.53
C ALA A 37 -6.22 7.08 -4.06
N GLY A 38 -5.84 6.19 -3.14
CA GLY A 38 -6.01 6.38 -1.71
C GLY A 38 -4.90 7.20 -1.02
N ALA A 39 -3.87 7.62 -1.75
CA ALA A 39 -2.68 8.24 -1.20
C ALA A 39 -2.97 9.55 -0.44
N ASP A 40 -3.86 10.41 -0.96
CA ASP A 40 -4.14 11.69 -0.32
C ASP A 40 -4.77 11.53 1.07
N LEU A 41 -5.74 10.61 1.19
CA LEU A 41 -6.35 10.28 2.48
C LEU A 41 -5.33 9.60 3.41
N ALA A 42 -4.48 8.74 2.88
CA ALA A 42 -3.44 8.08 3.65
C ALA A 42 -2.39 9.09 4.18
N LYS A 43 -1.96 10.05 3.36
CA LYS A 43 -1.04 11.13 3.73
C LYS A 43 -1.63 12.03 4.82
N GLN A 44 -2.91 12.36 4.75
CA GLN A 44 -3.60 13.10 5.83
C GLN A 44 -3.57 12.35 7.16
N ARG A 45 -3.46 11.01 7.13
CA ARG A 45 -3.31 10.16 8.32
C ARG A 45 -1.85 9.94 8.73
N GLY A 46 -0.90 10.53 8.02
CA GLY A 46 0.54 10.46 8.28
C GLY A 46 1.28 9.37 7.52
N ALA A 47 0.66 8.71 6.53
CA ALA A 47 1.35 7.72 5.72
C ALA A 47 2.40 8.37 4.81
N THR A 48 3.59 7.79 4.76
CA THR A 48 4.68 8.17 3.85
C THR A 48 4.74 7.24 2.63
N GLY A 49 4.17 6.04 2.71
CA GLY A 49 4.13 5.10 1.59
C GLY A 49 3.06 4.03 1.76
N PHE A 50 3.19 2.95 0.98
CA PHE A 50 2.35 1.78 1.09
C PHE A 50 3.13 0.50 0.74
N GLN A 51 2.59 -0.63 1.19
CA GLN A 51 2.95 -1.95 0.69
C GLN A 51 1.71 -2.70 0.19
N ILE A 52 1.91 -3.61 -0.75
CA ILE A 52 0.86 -4.50 -1.24
C ILE A 52 1.24 -5.93 -0.89
N ARG A 53 0.33 -6.63 -0.22
CA ARG A 53 0.48 -8.04 0.13
C ARG A 53 -0.46 -8.90 -0.69
N HIS A 54 0.03 -10.06 -1.12
CA HIS A 54 -0.76 -11.02 -1.85
C HIS A 54 -1.47 -11.97 -0.89
N LEU A 55 -2.80 -11.93 -0.85
CA LEU A 55 -3.58 -12.70 0.14
C LEU A 55 -3.70 -14.19 -0.20
N ASN A 56 -3.57 -14.55 -1.49
CA ASN A 56 -3.71 -15.94 -1.93
C ASN A 56 -2.38 -16.72 -1.94
N ALA A 57 -1.24 -16.07 -1.68
CA ALA A 57 0.06 -16.73 -1.58
C ALA A 57 0.78 -16.20 -0.33
N VAL A 58 0.78 -17.00 0.74
CA VAL A 58 1.63 -16.86 1.94
C VAL A 58 1.82 -15.39 2.36
N ASP A 59 0.71 -14.64 2.50
CA ASP A 59 0.63 -13.20 2.88
C ASP A 59 1.91 -12.39 2.54
N LYS A 60 2.36 -12.52 1.29
CA LYS A 60 3.69 -12.08 0.87
C LYS A 60 3.62 -10.64 0.40
N ILE A 61 4.54 -9.80 0.86
CA ILE A 61 4.72 -8.45 0.33
C ILE A 61 5.24 -8.57 -1.12
N VAL A 62 4.50 -8.00 -2.05
CA VAL A 62 4.82 -7.99 -3.49
C VAL A 62 5.23 -6.62 -4.01
N VAL A 63 4.85 -5.55 -3.30
CA VAL A 63 5.21 -4.15 -3.62
C VAL A 63 5.46 -3.38 -2.33
N ILE A 64 6.47 -2.51 -2.33
CA ILE A 64 6.70 -1.47 -1.33
C ILE A 64 7.05 -0.20 -2.09
N ALA A 65 6.35 0.89 -1.80
CA ALA A 65 6.56 2.18 -2.46
C ALA A 65 6.39 3.35 -1.47
N ASP A 66 7.18 4.39 -1.65
CA ASP A 66 7.04 5.68 -0.96
C ASP A 66 6.29 6.65 -1.88
N PHE A 67 5.45 7.50 -1.32
CA PHE A 67 4.73 8.52 -2.07
C PHE A 67 5.61 9.66 -2.59
N ASN A 68 6.81 9.83 -2.03
CA ASN A 68 7.78 10.87 -2.41
C ASN A 68 8.67 10.46 -3.58
N VAL A 69 8.73 9.16 -3.92
CA VAL A 69 9.52 8.68 -5.04
C VAL A 69 8.65 8.80 -6.29
N SER A 70 8.86 9.87 -7.05
CA SER A 70 8.26 10.04 -8.38
C SER A 70 8.52 8.76 -9.19
N ARG A 71 7.46 8.11 -9.72
CA ARG A 71 7.62 7.09 -10.75
C ARG A 71 8.39 7.75 -11.90
N SER A 72 9.68 7.45 -12.00
CA SER A 72 10.47 7.81 -13.16
C SER A 72 9.91 6.96 -14.29
N GLY A 73 9.10 7.58 -15.14
CA GLY A 73 8.54 6.97 -16.33
C GLY A 73 9.62 6.56 -17.32
#